data_AF-A0A7X7LI31-F1
#
_entry.id   AF-A0A7X7LI31-F1
#
_cell.length_a   1.000
_cell.length_b   1.000
_cell.length_c   1.000
_cell.angle_alpha   90.00
_cell.angle_beta   90.00
_cell.angle_gamma   90.00
#
_symmetry.space_group_name_H-M   'P 1'
#
loop_
_entity.id
_entity.type
_entity.pdbx_description
1 polymer ?
#
loop_
_entity_poly.entity_id
_entity_poly.type
_entity_poly.pdbx_seq_one_letter_code
_entity_poly.pdbx_strand_id
1 'polypeptide(L)'
;VEKGANYSPQMTIGEKNYAPGFIKLSHGTEAKSNTYGKHKIMDKEDSFEKYPISVINFDVDKESKIVGQKPELLMEYLIKTYALTEKDDNGFKKISKKFFVVDLKSRGGTVGVVCKKLDIKCISIDDDRESIDYSTTRITNAQKVTNIKDKLND
;
A
#
# COMPACT_ATOMS: atom_id res chain seq x y z
N VAL A 1 14.08 23.03 5.43
CA VAL A 1 14.01 21.85 4.53
C VAL A 1 12.58 21.35 4.57
N GLU A 2 11.80 21.57 3.50
CA GLU A 2 10.45 21.01 3.41
C GLU A 2 10.56 19.48 3.44
N LYS A 3 9.91 18.86 4.42
CA LYS A 3 9.82 17.42 4.52
C LYS A 3 8.86 16.97 3.43
N GLY A 4 9.39 16.37 2.35
CA GLY A 4 8.59 15.91 1.21
C GLY A 4 7.45 14.97 1.64
N ALA A 5 6.48 14.78 0.74
CA ALA A 5 5.35 13.88 0.97
C ALA A 5 5.84 12.48 1.38
N ASN A 6 5.19 11.88 2.39
CA ASN A 6 5.53 10.53 2.80
C ASN A 6 5.15 9.54 1.69
N TYR A 7 6.12 8.73 1.27
CA TYR A 7 5.93 7.68 0.28
C TYR A 7 6.33 6.33 0.87
N SER A 8 5.37 5.42 0.93
CA SER A 8 5.48 4.08 1.50
C SER A 8 4.95 3.06 0.49
N PRO A 9 5.70 2.74 -0.58
CA PRO A 9 5.20 1.91 -1.68
C PRO A 9 4.66 0.57 -1.17
N GLN A 10 3.53 0.14 -1.72
CA GLN A 10 3.05 -1.23 -1.48
C GLN A 10 3.76 -2.15 -2.49
N MET A 11 4.63 -3.00 -1.98
CA MET A 11 5.44 -3.90 -2.80
C MET A 11 4.55 -4.91 -3.53
N THR A 12 4.94 -5.27 -4.73
CA THR A 12 4.31 -6.33 -5.53
C THR A 12 5.11 -7.62 -5.39
N ILE A 13 4.45 -8.76 -5.59
CA ILE A 13 5.13 -10.05 -5.64
C ILE A 13 5.45 -10.33 -7.10
N GLY A 14 6.73 -10.48 -7.42
CA GLY A 14 7.22 -10.79 -8.76
C GLY A 14 8.12 -12.01 -8.77
N GLU A 15 8.78 -12.24 -9.90
CA GLU A 15 9.74 -13.34 -10.04
C GLU A 15 10.96 -13.15 -9.14
N LYS A 16 11.61 -14.27 -8.81
CA LYS A 16 12.87 -14.27 -8.07
C LYS A 16 13.88 -13.35 -8.75
N ASN A 17 14.69 -12.65 -7.95
CA ASN A 17 15.81 -11.87 -8.48
C ASN A 17 16.69 -12.74 -9.38
N TYR A 18 17.14 -12.19 -10.51
CA TYR A 18 18.12 -12.86 -11.36
C TYR A 18 19.34 -13.23 -10.52
N ALA A 19 19.77 -14.48 -10.63
CA ALA A 19 20.98 -14.95 -9.96
C ALA A 19 22.16 -14.07 -10.42
N PRO A 20 23.02 -13.61 -9.50
CA PRO A 20 24.24 -12.96 -9.90
C PRO A 20 25.04 -13.93 -10.78
N GLY A 21 25.45 -13.48 -11.97
CA GLY A 21 26.32 -14.28 -12.84
C GLY A 21 27.61 -14.65 -12.13
N PHE A 22 28.30 -15.69 -12.59
CA PHE A 22 29.56 -16.14 -11.99
C PHE A 22 30.64 -15.05 -12.10
N ILE A 23 30.96 -14.40 -10.98
CA ILE A 23 32.08 -13.45 -10.94
C ILE A 23 33.35 -14.22 -10.58
N LYS A 24 34.38 -14.15 -11.44
CA LYS A 24 35.70 -14.72 -11.13
C LYS A 24 36.36 -13.90 -10.02
N LEU A 25 36.43 -14.49 -8.84
CA LEU A 25 37.12 -13.93 -7.68
C LEU A 25 38.63 -13.97 -7.91
N SER A 26 39.30 -12.85 -7.62
CA SER A 26 40.75 -12.77 -7.82
C SER A 26 41.56 -13.18 -6.59
N HIS A 27 41.01 -13.04 -5.38
CA HIS A 27 41.42 -13.67 -4.11
C HIS A 27 40.41 -13.24 -3.02
N GLY A 28 39.66 -14.17 -2.40
CA GLY A 28 38.67 -13.84 -1.36
C GLY A 28 37.34 -13.26 -1.89
N THR A 29 36.60 -12.49 -1.07
CA THR A 29 35.28 -11.87 -1.40
C THR A 29 35.36 -10.67 -2.37
N GLU A 30 36.55 -10.42 -2.92
CA GLU A 30 36.81 -9.30 -3.83
C GLU A 30 36.89 -9.79 -5.28
N ALA A 31 35.97 -9.28 -6.08
CA ALA A 31 36.01 -9.45 -7.51
C ALA A 31 36.84 -8.34 -8.16
N LYS A 32 37.58 -8.70 -9.23
CA LYS A 32 38.35 -7.75 -10.04
C LYS A 32 37.53 -7.42 -11.28
N SER A 33 37.27 -6.13 -11.51
CA SER A 33 36.84 -5.64 -12.81
C SER A 33 38.08 -5.13 -13.55
N ASN A 34 38.09 -5.28 -14.88
CA ASN A 34 39.19 -4.78 -15.72
C ASN A 34 39.20 -3.25 -15.84
N THR A 35 38.07 -2.60 -15.53
CA THR A 35 37.87 -1.15 -15.70
C THR A 35 37.64 -0.41 -14.38
N TYR A 36 37.14 -1.10 -13.36
CA TYR A 36 36.92 -0.56 -12.02
C TYR A 36 37.66 -1.47 -11.05
N GLY A 37 38.36 -0.93 -10.05
CA GLY A 37 39.24 -1.70 -9.18
C GLY A 37 38.54 -2.77 -8.31
N LYS A 38 39.01 -2.93 -7.07
CA LYS A 38 38.47 -3.94 -6.15
C LYS A 38 37.04 -3.59 -5.75
N HIS A 39 36.12 -4.54 -5.85
CA HIS A 39 34.76 -4.40 -5.36
C HIS A 39 34.38 -5.55 -4.44
N LYS A 40 33.63 -5.23 -3.37
CA LYS A 40 33.08 -6.22 -2.45
C LYS A 40 31.85 -6.86 -3.08
N ILE A 41 31.79 -8.19 -3.03
CA ILE A 41 30.54 -8.91 -3.28
C ILE A 41 29.60 -8.63 -2.12
N MET A 42 28.39 -8.16 -2.42
CA MET A 42 27.31 -8.11 -1.45
C MET A 42 26.38 -9.28 -1.69
N ASP A 43 26.05 -10.00 -0.61
CA ASP A 43 24.99 -10.99 -0.65
C ASP A 43 23.68 -10.27 -0.94
N LYS A 44 22.98 -10.70 -1.99
CA LYS A 44 21.62 -10.27 -2.25
C LYS A 44 20.68 -11.18 -1.48
N GLU A 45 19.80 -10.57 -0.70
CA GLU A 45 18.68 -11.30 -0.13
C GLU A 45 17.73 -11.71 -1.26
N ASP A 46 17.41 -13.01 -1.31
CA ASP A 46 16.44 -13.54 -2.25
C ASP A 46 15.04 -13.07 -1.83
N SER A 47 14.55 -12.02 -2.47
CA SER A 47 13.20 -11.51 -2.26
C SER A 47 12.36 -11.60 -3.53
N PHE A 48 11.10 -11.97 -3.34
CA PHE A 48 10.05 -11.90 -4.36
C PHE A 48 9.37 -10.52 -4.39
N GLU A 49 9.64 -9.66 -3.39
CA GLU A 49 9.07 -8.33 -3.32
C GLU A 49 9.75 -7.39 -4.33
N LYS A 50 8.94 -6.73 -5.15
CA LYS A 50 9.36 -5.75 -6.14
C LYS A 50 8.68 -4.42 -5.87
N TYR A 51 9.41 -3.35 -6.13
CA TYR A 51 8.79 -2.03 -6.17
C TYR A 51 7.66 -2.01 -7.22
N PRO A 52 6.56 -1.31 -6.93
CA PRO A 52 5.45 -1.21 -7.88
C PRO A 52 5.90 -0.53 -9.18
N ILE A 53 5.39 -1.03 -10.30
CA ILE A 53 5.62 -0.48 -11.64
C ILE A 53 4.61 0.63 -11.95
N SER A 54 4.77 1.30 -13.09
CA SER A 54 3.87 2.39 -13.53
C SER A 54 2.44 1.94 -13.83
N VAL A 55 2.21 0.65 -14.09
CA VAL A 55 0.90 0.06 -14.40
C VAL A 55 0.51 -0.91 -13.30
N ILE A 56 -0.61 -0.64 -12.63
CA ILE A 56 -1.13 -1.49 -11.56
C ILE A 56 -2.56 -1.88 -11.92
N ASN A 57 -2.84 -3.18 -11.87
CA ASN A 57 -4.14 -3.72 -12.23
C ASN A 57 -4.98 -3.96 -10.97
N PHE A 58 -6.21 -3.48 -10.99
CA PHE A 58 -7.21 -3.74 -9.97
C PHE A 58 -8.49 -4.17 -10.64
N ASP A 59 -9.09 -5.24 -10.17
CA ASP A 59 -10.41 -5.65 -10.63
C ASP A 59 -11.48 -4.67 -10.17
N VAL A 60 -12.56 -4.57 -10.95
CA VAL A 60 -13.74 -3.80 -10.57
C VAL A 60 -14.57 -4.56 -9.53
N ASP A 61 -15.15 -3.82 -8.58
CA ASP A 61 -16.07 -4.39 -7.61
C ASP A 61 -17.33 -4.88 -8.34
N LYS A 62 -17.58 -6.19 -8.35
CA LYS A 62 -18.68 -6.82 -9.13
C LYS A 62 -20.08 -6.36 -8.74
N GLU A 63 -20.25 -5.87 -7.51
CA GLU A 63 -21.55 -5.47 -6.95
C GLU A 63 -21.73 -3.95 -6.87
N SER A 64 -20.96 -3.18 -7.65
CA SER A 64 -21.10 -1.73 -7.66
C SER A 64 -22.48 -1.29 -8.14
N LYS A 65 -23.17 -0.49 -7.31
CA LYS A 65 -24.50 0.06 -7.63
C LYS A 65 -24.47 1.49 -8.14
N ILE A 66 -23.35 2.21 -7.95
CA ILE A 66 -23.19 3.61 -8.33
C ILE A 66 -22.14 3.73 -9.44
N VAL A 67 -22.50 4.38 -10.54
CA VAL A 67 -21.57 4.66 -11.65
C VAL A 67 -20.38 5.47 -11.15
N GLY A 68 -19.17 5.04 -11.50
CA GLY A 68 -17.93 5.70 -11.08
C GLY A 68 -17.52 5.40 -9.63
N GLN A 69 -18.14 4.41 -8.97
CA GLN A 69 -17.57 3.81 -7.77
C GLN A 69 -16.21 3.21 -8.11
N LYS A 70 -15.19 3.64 -7.36
CA LYS A 70 -13.82 3.15 -7.52
C LYS A 70 -13.67 1.82 -6.77
N PRO A 71 -12.81 0.89 -7.23
CA PRO A 71 -12.54 -0.36 -6.49
C PRO A 71 -11.92 -0.09 -5.11
N GLU A 72 -12.33 -0.85 -4.10
CA GLU A 72 -11.81 -0.69 -2.74
C GLU A 72 -10.30 -0.93 -2.66
N LEU A 73 -9.79 -1.95 -3.36
CA LEU A 73 -8.37 -2.30 -3.37
C LEU A 73 -7.48 -1.18 -3.93
N LEU A 74 -7.97 -0.45 -4.93
CA LEU A 74 -7.25 0.71 -5.49
C LEU A 74 -7.12 1.82 -4.45
N MET A 75 -8.21 2.15 -3.76
CA MET A 75 -8.17 3.23 -2.76
C MET A 75 -7.37 2.82 -1.52
N GLU A 76 -7.42 1.55 -1.12
CA GLU A 76 -6.56 1.01 -0.06
C GLU A 76 -5.08 1.11 -0.43
N TYR A 77 -4.71 0.73 -1.65
CA TYR A 77 -3.34 0.86 -2.16
C TYR A 77 -2.86 2.32 -2.10
N LEU A 78 -3.65 3.26 -2.62
CA LEU A 78 -3.28 4.68 -2.65
C LEU A 78 -3.13 5.26 -1.24
N ILE A 79 -4.08 4.96 -0.35
CA ILE A 79 -4.04 5.45 1.03
C ILE A 79 -2.81 4.91 1.76
N LYS A 80 -2.53 3.60 1.69
CA LYS A 80 -1.34 3.03 2.34
C LYS A 80 -0.03 3.55 1.75
N THR A 81 -0.02 3.87 0.44
CA THR A 81 1.15 4.40 -0.25
C THR A 81 1.54 5.80 0.24
N TYR A 82 0.56 6.67 0.47
CA TYR A 82 0.80 8.07 0.83
C TYR A 82 0.45 8.43 2.27
N ALA A 83 0.07 7.45 3.09
CA ALA A 83 -0.25 7.68 4.49
C ALA A 83 0.93 8.27 5.25
N LEU A 84 0.64 9.26 6.10
CA LEU A 84 1.55 9.66 7.16
C LEU A 84 1.65 8.52 8.17
N THR A 85 2.86 8.03 8.40
CA THR A 85 3.12 6.94 9.35
C THR A 85 4.00 7.37 10.50
N GLU A 86 3.82 6.73 11.64
CA GLU A 86 4.62 6.87 12.86
C GLU A 86 5.00 5.48 13.38
N LYS A 87 5.94 5.41 14.33
CA LYS A 87 6.23 4.15 15.03
C LYS A 87 5.26 3.99 16.20
N ASP A 88 4.82 2.76 16.46
CA ASP A 88 4.13 2.40 17.70
C ASP A 88 5.14 2.14 18.84
N ASP A 89 4.61 1.80 20.01
CA ASP A 89 5.41 1.59 21.24
C ASP A 89 6.41 0.42 21.10
N ASN A 90 6.16 -0.49 20.16
CA ASN A 90 7.01 -1.64 19.85
C ASN A 90 7.93 -1.38 18.65
N GLY A 91 7.91 -0.15 18.09
CA GLY A 91 8.75 0.27 16.97
C GLY A 91 8.21 -0.07 15.58
N PHE A 92 7.01 -0.65 15.46
CA PHE A 92 6.39 -0.97 14.17
C PHE A 92 5.75 0.26 13.53
N LYS A 93 5.79 0.32 12.20
CA LYS A 93 5.23 1.42 11.42
C LYS A 93 3.70 1.31 11.39
N LYS A 94 2.99 2.31 11.90
CA LYS A 94 1.53 2.44 11.86
C LYS A 94 1.11 3.74 11.16
N ILE A 95 -0.11 3.78 10.63
CA ILE A 95 -0.68 5.01 10.10
C ILE A 95 -0.93 5.97 11.28
N SER A 96 -0.44 7.20 11.17
CA SER A 96 -0.55 8.20 12.22
C SER A 96 -2.00 8.59 12.42
N LYS A 97 -2.41 8.78 13.68
CA LYS A 97 -3.76 9.27 14.02
C LYS A 97 -4.01 10.72 13.57
N LYS A 98 -2.97 11.44 13.15
CA LYS A 98 -3.03 12.78 12.55
C LYS A 98 -3.30 12.75 11.05
N PHE A 99 -3.17 11.59 10.41
CA PHE A 99 -3.50 11.42 9.01
C PHE A 99 -5.02 11.48 8.82
N PHE A 100 -5.45 12.28 7.85
CA PHE A 100 -6.86 12.39 7.47
C PHE A 100 -6.98 12.40 5.95
N VAL A 101 -8.08 11.86 5.45
CA VAL A 101 -8.36 11.77 4.01
C VAL A 101 -9.55 12.64 3.66
N VAL A 102 -9.48 13.35 2.54
CA VAL A 102 -10.60 14.12 1.99
C VAL A 102 -10.92 13.57 0.60
N ASP A 103 -12.18 13.20 0.39
CA ASP A 103 -12.71 12.81 -0.92
C ASP A 103 -13.85 13.76 -1.30
N LEU A 104 -13.63 14.56 -2.35
CA LEU A 104 -14.57 15.58 -2.80
C LEU A 104 -15.66 15.05 -3.74
N LYS A 105 -15.49 13.82 -4.25
CA LYS A 105 -16.43 13.13 -5.15
C LYS A 105 -16.49 11.67 -4.74
N SER A 106 -17.14 11.46 -3.60
CA SER A 106 -17.31 10.18 -2.92
C SER A 106 -17.82 9.07 -3.84
N ARG A 107 -18.75 9.42 -4.73
CA ARG A 107 -19.58 8.50 -5.48
C ARG A 107 -20.10 7.42 -4.55
N GLY A 108 -19.83 6.15 -4.81
CA GLY A 108 -20.27 5.06 -3.95
C GLY A 108 -19.61 4.99 -2.57
N GLY A 109 -18.78 5.95 -2.15
CA GLY A 109 -18.26 5.99 -0.77
C GLY A 109 -17.06 5.10 -0.51
N THR A 110 -16.38 4.63 -1.56
CA THR A 110 -15.26 3.68 -1.46
C THR A 110 -14.15 4.19 -0.54
N VAL A 111 -13.79 5.47 -0.61
CA VAL A 111 -12.77 6.05 0.27
C VAL A 111 -13.20 5.98 1.74
N GLY A 112 -14.46 6.32 2.04
CA GLY A 112 -14.98 6.23 3.40
C GLY A 112 -14.98 4.80 3.93
N VAL A 113 -15.33 3.81 3.09
CA VAL A 113 -15.29 2.39 3.44
C VAL A 113 -13.87 1.95 3.79
N VAL A 114 -12.89 2.29 2.94
CA VAL A 114 -11.48 1.97 3.17
C VAL A 114 -10.94 2.67 4.42
N CYS A 115 -11.25 3.96 4.61
CA CYS A 115 -10.87 4.69 5.81
C CYS A 115 -11.46 4.07 7.07
N LYS A 116 -12.72 3.61 7.03
CA LYS A 116 -13.34 2.87 8.14
C LYS A 116 -12.60 1.56 8.44
N LYS A 117 -12.28 0.78 7.40
CA LYS A 117 -11.52 -0.48 7.52
C LYS A 117 -10.13 -0.30 8.13
N LEU A 118 -9.44 0.78 7.75
CA LEU A 118 -8.09 1.13 8.21
C LEU A 118 -8.05 1.98 9.50
N ASP A 119 -9.21 2.29 10.09
CA ASP A 119 -9.32 3.15 11.27
C ASP A 119 -8.72 4.55 11.09
N ILE A 120 -8.96 5.15 9.92
CA ILE A 120 -8.54 6.49 9.49
C ILE A 120 -9.74 7.43 9.49
N LYS A 121 -9.55 8.67 9.94
CA LYS A 121 -10.57 9.71 9.83
C LYS A 121 -10.63 10.23 8.40
N CYS A 122 -11.84 10.41 7.88
CA CYS A 122 -12.02 10.99 6.56
C CYS A 122 -13.23 11.93 6.50
N ILE A 123 -13.20 12.82 5.53
CA ILE A 123 -14.34 13.62 5.09
C ILE A 123 -14.63 13.20 3.66
N SER A 124 -15.88 12.84 3.38
CA SER A 124 -16.33 12.44 2.07
C SER A 124 -17.53 13.28 1.68
N ILE A 125 -17.43 13.98 0.55
CA ILE A 125 -18.42 14.92 0.04
C ILE A 125 -18.86 14.43 -1.33
N ASP A 126 -20.14 14.60 -1.62
CA ASP A 126 -20.70 14.43 -2.96
C ASP A 126 -21.83 15.46 -3.16
N ASP A 127 -22.23 15.68 -4.41
CA ASP A 127 -23.37 16.53 -4.78
C ASP A 127 -24.62 15.71 -5.13
N ASP A 128 -24.50 14.40 -5.31
CA ASP A 128 -25.62 13.51 -5.57
C ASP A 128 -26.19 12.84 -4.30
N ARG A 129 -27.50 12.99 -4.10
CA ARG A 129 -28.17 12.50 -2.88
C ARG A 129 -28.23 10.98 -2.80
N GLU A 130 -28.52 10.31 -3.92
CA GLU A 130 -28.59 8.85 -3.98
C GLU A 130 -27.21 8.24 -3.65
N SER A 131 -26.17 8.82 -4.23
CA SER A 131 -24.78 8.47 -3.96
C SER A 131 -24.40 8.65 -2.48
N ILE A 132 -24.84 9.75 -1.84
CA ILE A 132 -24.61 10.00 -0.41
C ILE A 132 -25.29 8.96 0.47
N ASP A 133 -26.57 8.66 0.21
CA ASP A 133 -27.34 7.72 1.00
C ASP A 133 -26.74 6.30 0.88
N TYR A 134 -26.42 5.86 -0.35
CA TYR A 134 -25.74 4.58 -0.60
C TYR A 134 -24.37 4.49 0.10
N SER A 135 -23.57 5.55 0.00
CA SER A 135 -22.26 5.63 0.65
C SER A 135 -22.37 5.53 2.16
N THR A 136 -23.33 6.24 2.75
CA THR A 136 -23.57 6.25 4.19
C THR A 136 -23.89 4.85 4.70
N THR A 137 -24.73 4.10 3.98
CA THR A 137 -25.00 2.68 4.30
C THR A 137 -23.73 1.83 4.23
N ARG A 138 -22.94 1.93 3.14
CA ARG A 138 -21.70 1.16 3.00
C ARG A 138 -20.69 1.44 4.10
N ILE A 139 -20.46 2.72 4.41
CA ILE A 139 -19.49 3.16 5.42
C ILE A 139 -19.93 2.71 6.82
N THR A 140 -21.23 2.77 7.11
CA THR A 140 -21.80 2.31 8.39
C THR A 140 -21.64 0.81 8.58
N ASN A 141 -21.88 0.04 7.52
CA ASN A 141 -21.78 -1.42 7.53
C ASN A 141 -20.35 -1.95 7.41
N ALA A 142 -19.39 -1.11 7.03
CA ALA A 142 -17.99 -1.51 6.91
C ALA A 142 -17.40 -1.84 8.28
N GLN A 143 -16.96 -3.09 8.43
CA GLN A 143 -16.28 -3.57 9.62
C GLN A 143 -14.79 -3.18 9.57
N LYS A 144 -14.22 -2.84 10.74
CA LYS A 144 -12.76 -2.70 10.85
C LYS A 144 -12.12 -4.04 10.54
N VAL A 145 -10.97 -4.02 9.87
CA VAL A 145 -10.16 -5.22 9.72
C VAL A 145 -9.58 -5.54 11.10
N THR A 146 -10.20 -6.47 11.82
CA THR A 146 -9.56 -7.14 12.96
C THR A 146 -8.66 -8.24 12.42
N ASN A 147 -7.44 -8.35 12.95
CA ASN A 147 -6.51 -9.40 12.54
C ASN A 147 -7.17 -10.78 12.68
N ILE A 148 -7.07 -11.61 11.65
CA ILE A 148 -7.68 -12.96 11.56
C ILE A 148 -7.17 -13.92 12.66
N LYS A 149 -6.16 -13.52 13.45
CA LYS A 149 -5.68 -14.31 14.60
C LYS A 149 -6.71 -14.49 15.71
N ASP A 150 -7.76 -13.66 15.79
CA ASP A 150 -8.79 -13.77 16.82
C ASP A 150 -9.99 -14.65 16.42
N LYS A 151 -10.06 -15.13 15.17
CA LYS A 151 -11.14 -16.01 14.67
C LYS A 151 -10.78 -17.50 14.60
N LEU A 152 -9.59 -17.87 15.08
CA LEU A 152 -9.11 -19.27 15.10
C LEU A 152 -9.27 -19.95 16.47
N ASN A 153 -9.93 -19.30 17.44
CA ASN A 153 -10.14 -19.81 18.79
C ASN A 153 -11.63 -19.93 19.20
N ASP A 154 -12.56 -19.85 18.26
CA ASP A 154 -13.99 -20.14 18.49
C ASP A 154 -14.41 -21.42 17.75
#